data_AF-A0A2N0VFE9-F1
#
_entry.id   AF-A0A2N0VFE9-F1
#
_cell.length_a   1.000
_cell.length_b   1.000
_cell.length_c   1.000
_cell.angle_alpha   90.00
_cell.angle_beta   90.00
_cell.angle_gamma   90.00
#
_symmetry.space_group_name_H-M   'P 1'
#
loop_
_entity.id
_entity.type
_entity.pdbx_description
1 polymer ?
#
loop_
_entity_poly.entity_id
_entity_poly.type
_entity_poly.pdbx_seq_one_letter_code
_entity_poly.pdbx_strand_id
1 'polypeptide(L)'
;MLKTWIEQIKNQPDRYGTVYWKYHLSSNILELSVKKEFVEQESEYRNAVISIGKVLQALRQKLTGEGLQHHIQSFPNLDDSALIAAIRIFNSAKSKPKKSVNTQKGDEPAFMLEALENCAAANQLNLHHIHPTELPDVVIPSPDKKFSWFALCADHDNPFTWLRVGYWKEYLQNLEDKNKTGLIIVSDSVICNNRLILNGSVNNKYVQLLIGIPEHSIADN
;
A
#
# COMPACT_ATOMS: atom_id res chain seq x y z
N MET A 1 -7.37 -14.40 -19.84
CA MET A 1 -7.51 -13.09 -19.15
C MET A 1 -6.18 -12.59 -18.63
N LEU A 2 -5.56 -13.23 -17.63
CA LEU A 2 -4.31 -12.75 -17.05
C LEU A 2 -3.15 -12.65 -18.08
N LYS A 3 -3.04 -13.64 -18.99
CA LYS A 3 -2.15 -13.59 -20.16
C LYS A 3 -2.33 -12.31 -20.99
N THR A 4 -3.58 -11.93 -21.26
CA THR A 4 -3.90 -10.75 -22.05
C THR A 4 -3.45 -9.48 -21.35
N TRP A 5 -3.64 -9.38 -20.04
CA TRP A 5 -3.24 -8.19 -19.28
C TRP A 5 -1.73 -8.05 -19.14
N ILE A 6 -1.01 -9.14 -18.89
CA ILE A 6 0.45 -9.06 -18.81
C ILE A 6 1.07 -8.72 -20.18
N GLU A 7 0.50 -9.21 -21.29
CA GLU A 7 0.92 -8.82 -22.64
C GLU A 7 0.62 -7.34 -22.95
N GLN A 8 -0.52 -6.79 -22.49
CA GLN A 8 -0.80 -5.36 -22.60
C GLN A 8 0.21 -4.49 -21.84
N ILE A 9 0.65 -4.95 -20.67
CA ILE A 9 1.71 -4.29 -19.88
C ILE A 9 3.06 -4.40 -20.61
N LYS A 10 3.35 -5.56 -21.21
CA LYS A 10 4.58 -5.81 -21.96
C LYS A 10 4.73 -4.92 -23.20
N ASN A 11 3.62 -4.48 -23.76
CA ASN A 11 3.59 -3.52 -24.89
C ASN A 11 3.81 -2.05 -24.47
N GLN A 12 4.15 -1.78 -23.20
CA GLN A 12 4.45 -0.44 -22.68
C GLN A 12 5.86 -0.41 -22.04
N PRO A 13 6.93 -0.56 -22.83
CA PRO A 13 8.30 -0.71 -22.34
C PRO A 13 8.77 0.45 -21.47
N ASP A 14 8.50 1.70 -21.88
CA ASP A 14 8.97 2.90 -21.18
C ASP A 14 8.36 3.03 -19.78
N ARG A 15 7.13 2.55 -19.61
CA ARG A 15 6.39 2.64 -18.35
C ARG A 15 6.78 1.55 -17.35
N TYR A 16 6.98 0.32 -17.85
CA TYR A 16 7.15 -0.86 -17.00
C TYR A 16 8.55 -1.48 -17.06
N GLY A 17 9.49 -0.90 -17.81
CA GLY A 17 10.85 -1.41 -17.97
C GLY A 17 10.87 -2.88 -18.37
N THR A 18 10.15 -3.21 -19.44
CA THR A 18 9.94 -4.61 -19.92
C THR A 18 11.22 -5.29 -20.37
N VAL A 19 12.31 -4.53 -20.48
CA VAL A 19 13.66 -5.06 -20.71
C VAL A 19 14.10 -5.91 -19.51
N TYR A 20 13.74 -5.54 -18.28
CA TYR A 20 14.33 -6.10 -17.06
C TYR A 20 13.71 -7.42 -16.58
N TRP A 21 12.47 -7.67 -16.96
CA TRP A 21 11.69 -8.75 -16.39
C TRP A 21 11.10 -9.68 -17.44
N LYS A 22 10.85 -10.90 -17.03
CA LYS A 22 10.13 -11.93 -17.77
C LYS A 22 8.98 -12.43 -16.91
N TYR A 23 8.08 -13.16 -17.54
CA TYR A 23 6.99 -13.80 -16.82
C TYR A 23 6.79 -15.23 -17.29
N HIS A 24 6.29 -16.07 -16.40
CA HIS A 24 5.81 -17.41 -16.71
C HIS A 24 4.35 -17.54 -16.28
N LEU A 25 3.52 -18.20 -17.08
CA LEU A 25 2.11 -18.41 -16.78
C LEU A 25 1.83 -19.90 -16.79
N SER A 26 1.39 -20.43 -15.65
CA SER A 26 1.01 -21.83 -15.49
C SER A 26 -0.36 -21.92 -14.81
N SER A 27 -1.35 -22.49 -15.51
CA SER A 27 -2.73 -22.62 -15.03
C SER A 27 -3.32 -21.28 -14.56
N ASN A 28 -3.38 -21.06 -13.24
CA ASN A 28 -3.92 -19.87 -12.59
C ASN A 28 -2.85 -19.05 -11.84
N ILE A 29 -1.56 -19.33 -12.09
CA ILE A 29 -0.42 -18.67 -11.47
C ILE A 29 0.38 -17.92 -12.52
N LEU A 30 0.68 -16.66 -12.23
CA LEU A 30 1.63 -15.83 -12.99
C LEU A 30 2.84 -15.54 -12.13
N GLU A 31 3.99 -15.92 -12.63
CA GLU A 31 5.29 -15.67 -12.01
C GLU A 31 5.97 -14.52 -12.75
N LEU A 32 6.55 -13.60 -11.99
CA LEU A 32 7.33 -12.48 -12.47
C LEU A 32 8.76 -12.62 -11.95
N SER A 33 9.70 -12.61 -12.89
CA SER A 33 11.11 -12.82 -12.58
C SER A 33 11.99 -11.80 -13.26
N VAL A 34 13.14 -11.51 -12.67
CA VAL A 34 14.23 -10.76 -13.30
C VAL A 34 14.80 -11.61 -14.44
N LYS A 35 15.14 -10.98 -15.58
CA LYS A 35 15.86 -11.68 -16.64
C LYS A 35 17.30 -11.93 -16.22
N LYS A 36 17.88 -13.05 -16.67
CA LYS A 36 19.18 -13.55 -16.21
C LYS A 36 20.28 -12.49 -16.31
N GLU A 37 20.27 -11.71 -17.38
CA GLU A 37 21.25 -10.65 -17.65
C GLU A 37 21.26 -9.52 -16.61
N PHE A 38 20.22 -9.36 -15.78
CA PHE A 38 20.13 -8.31 -14.76
C PHE A 38 20.22 -8.85 -13.32
N VAL A 39 20.46 -10.15 -13.13
CA VAL A 39 20.48 -10.75 -11.78
C VAL A 39 21.76 -10.42 -11.00
N GLU A 40 22.90 -10.39 -11.67
CA GLU A 40 24.21 -10.31 -11.01
C GLU A 40 24.62 -8.87 -10.64
N GLN A 41 24.10 -7.87 -11.35
CA GLN A 41 24.43 -6.47 -11.11
C GLN A 41 23.39 -5.83 -10.19
N GLU A 42 23.81 -5.43 -8.99
CA GLU A 42 22.91 -4.90 -7.95
C GLU A 42 22.01 -3.75 -8.43
N SER A 43 22.58 -2.79 -9.15
CA SER A 43 21.83 -1.64 -9.70
C SER A 43 20.76 -2.09 -10.70
N GLU A 44 21.11 -3.00 -11.61
CA GLU A 44 20.19 -3.51 -12.64
C GLU A 44 19.12 -4.42 -12.02
N TYR A 45 19.51 -5.25 -11.06
CA TYR A 45 18.58 -6.08 -10.29
C TYR A 45 17.56 -5.22 -9.55
N ARG A 46 18.02 -4.14 -8.89
CA ARG A 46 17.14 -3.17 -8.24
C ARG A 46 16.15 -2.54 -9.23
N ASN A 47 16.62 -2.14 -10.41
CA ASN A 47 15.76 -1.62 -11.47
C ASN A 47 14.72 -2.65 -11.91
N ALA A 48 15.13 -3.91 -12.04
CA ALA A 48 14.23 -5.02 -12.38
C ALA A 48 13.14 -5.24 -11.32
N VAL A 49 13.50 -5.25 -10.04
CA VAL A 49 12.56 -5.38 -8.93
C VAL A 49 11.57 -4.21 -8.91
N ILE A 50 12.04 -2.98 -9.10
CA ILE A 50 11.17 -1.78 -9.19
C ILE A 50 10.20 -1.92 -10.37
N SER A 51 10.69 -2.34 -11.53
CA SER A 51 9.87 -2.58 -12.71
C SER A 51 8.79 -3.64 -12.46
N ILE A 52 9.14 -4.75 -11.81
CA ILE A 52 8.16 -5.78 -11.42
C ILE A 52 7.14 -5.21 -10.42
N GLY A 53 7.55 -4.35 -9.50
CA GLY A 53 6.63 -3.63 -8.60
C GLY A 53 5.56 -2.83 -9.36
N LYS A 54 5.95 -2.11 -10.42
CA LYS A 54 4.99 -1.38 -11.29
C LYS A 54 4.02 -2.33 -12.00
N VAL A 55 4.52 -3.49 -12.47
CA VAL A 55 3.68 -4.53 -13.10
C VAL A 55 2.66 -5.07 -12.10
N LEU A 56 3.09 -5.40 -10.89
CA LEU A 56 2.23 -5.89 -9.81
C LEU A 56 1.12 -4.89 -9.48
N GLN A 57 1.45 -3.60 -9.39
CA GLN A 57 0.46 -2.54 -9.14
C GLN A 57 -0.62 -2.51 -10.24
N ALA A 58 -0.21 -2.52 -11.50
CA ALA A 58 -1.14 -2.48 -12.64
C ALA A 58 -2.03 -3.73 -12.69
N LEU A 59 -1.47 -4.92 -12.45
CA LEU A 59 -2.23 -6.17 -12.40
C LEU A 59 -3.21 -6.20 -11.22
N ARG A 60 -2.79 -5.75 -10.04
CA ARG A 60 -3.63 -5.66 -8.85
C ARG A 60 -4.84 -4.76 -9.09
N GLN A 61 -4.63 -3.58 -9.66
CA GLN A 61 -5.73 -2.66 -10.00
C GLN A 61 -6.75 -3.31 -10.93
N LYS A 62 -6.29 -4.04 -11.97
CA LYS A 62 -7.19 -4.76 -12.88
C LYS A 62 -7.91 -5.92 -12.18
N LEU A 63 -7.20 -6.75 -11.43
CA LEU A 63 -7.78 -7.89 -10.71
C LEU A 63 -8.86 -7.43 -9.72
N THR A 64 -8.58 -6.39 -8.92
CA THR A 64 -9.54 -5.82 -7.98
C THR A 64 -10.72 -5.16 -8.71
N GLY A 65 -10.46 -4.41 -9.78
CA GLY A 65 -11.51 -3.74 -10.57
C GLY A 65 -12.52 -4.73 -11.19
N GLU A 66 -12.06 -5.92 -11.56
CA GLU A 66 -12.90 -7.01 -12.07
C GLU A 66 -13.52 -7.88 -10.96
N GLY A 67 -13.27 -7.57 -9.68
CA GLY A 67 -13.77 -8.33 -8.54
C GLY A 67 -13.20 -9.75 -8.44
N LEU A 68 -11.99 -9.96 -8.93
CA LEU A 68 -11.31 -11.26 -8.92
C LEU A 68 -10.54 -11.45 -7.61
N GLN A 69 -10.84 -12.55 -6.93
CA GLN A 69 -10.06 -12.97 -5.77
C GLN A 69 -8.67 -13.44 -6.23
N HIS A 70 -7.63 -12.85 -5.65
CA HIS A 70 -6.25 -13.12 -6.01
C HIS A 70 -5.35 -13.07 -4.78
N HIS A 71 -4.23 -13.80 -4.85
CA HIS A 71 -3.17 -13.79 -3.85
C HIS A 71 -1.85 -13.47 -4.55
N ILE A 72 -1.12 -12.49 -4.04
CA ILE A 72 0.21 -12.11 -4.52
C ILE A 72 1.21 -12.48 -3.45
N GLN A 73 2.09 -13.43 -3.77
CA GLN A 73 3.24 -13.78 -2.94
C GLN A 73 4.49 -13.20 -3.56
N SER A 74 5.27 -12.47 -2.77
CA SER A 74 6.53 -11.91 -3.21
C SER A 74 7.69 -12.71 -2.65
N PHE A 75 8.80 -12.81 -3.39
CA PHE A 75 9.92 -13.71 -3.15
C PHE A 75 9.46 -15.12 -2.71
N PRO A 76 8.64 -15.79 -3.53
CA PRO A 76 8.03 -17.07 -3.15
C PRO A 76 9.05 -18.20 -2.97
N ASN A 77 10.26 -18.05 -3.51
CA ASN A 77 11.38 -18.97 -3.34
C ASN A 77 12.62 -18.18 -2.95
N LEU A 78 13.17 -18.43 -1.76
CA LEU A 78 14.38 -17.76 -1.26
C LEU A 78 15.65 -18.22 -1.98
N ASP A 79 15.63 -19.44 -2.55
CA ASP A 79 16.77 -20.00 -3.28
C ASP A 79 16.83 -19.48 -4.74
N ASP A 80 15.71 -18.92 -5.24
CA ASP A 80 15.63 -18.31 -6.56
C ASP A 80 15.40 -16.80 -6.42
N SER A 81 16.50 -16.06 -6.25
CA SER A 81 16.49 -14.60 -6.17
C SER A 81 15.98 -13.92 -7.44
N ALA A 82 15.92 -14.62 -8.58
CA ALA A 82 15.34 -14.06 -9.80
C ALA A 82 13.81 -14.06 -9.75
N LEU A 83 13.17 -14.95 -8.98
CA LEU A 83 11.70 -15.02 -8.85
C LEU A 83 11.19 -14.00 -7.82
N ILE A 84 10.64 -12.89 -8.30
CA ILE A 84 10.25 -11.76 -7.45
C ILE A 84 8.82 -11.88 -6.96
N ALA A 85 7.90 -12.39 -7.79
CA ALA A 85 6.50 -12.51 -7.37
C ALA A 85 5.75 -13.64 -8.10
N ALA A 86 4.77 -14.20 -7.41
CA ALA A 86 3.79 -15.13 -7.94
C ALA A 86 2.37 -14.63 -7.62
N ILE A 87 1.52 -14.53 -8.63
CA ILE A 87 0.12 -14.13 -8.51
C ILE A 87 -0.75 -15.33 -8.79
N ARG A 88 -1.53 -15.79 -7.81
CA ARG A 88 -2.54 -16.84 -7.95
C ARG A 88 -3.94 -16.22 -8.03
N ILE A 89 -4.71 -16.60 -9.04
CA ILE A 89 -6.12 -16.24 -9.18
C ILE A 89 -6.99 -17.42 -8.74
N PHE A 90 -8.05 -17.16 -7.98
CA PHE A 90 -9.00 -18.18 -7.57
C PHE A 90 -10.27 -18.11 -8.43
N ASN A 91 -10.76 -19.28 -8.86
CA ASN A 91 -11.98 -19.39 -9.67
C ASN A 91 -13.27 -19.28 -8.85
N SER A 92 -13.18 -19.06 -7.54
CA SER A 92 -14.33 -18.91 -6.66
C SER A 92 -15.10 -17.62 -6.97
N ALA A 93 -16.44 -17.74 -6.88
CA ALA A 93 -17.44 -16.73 -7.23
C ALA A 93 -16.95 -15.30 -6.96
N LYS A 94 -17.06 -14.45 -8.01
CA LYS A 94 -16.88 -12.99 -7.96
C LYS A 94 -17.15 -12.51 -6.54
N SER A 95 -16.09 -12.09 -5.83
CA SER A 95 -16.31 -11.41 -4.56
C SER A 95 -17.23 -10.25 -4.91
N LYS A 96 -18.42 -10.19 -4.32
CA LYS A 96 -19.38 -9.12 -4.62
C LYS A 96 -18.59 -7.82 -4.54
N PRO A 97 -18.45 -7.06 -5.65
CA PRO A 97 -17.86 -5.75 -5.55
C PRO A 97 -18.69 -5.02 -4.49
N LYS A 98 -18.06 -4.58 -3.40
CA LYS A 98 -18.69 -3.56 -2.56
C LYS A 98 -19.02 -2.44 -3.55
N LYS A 99 -20.32 -2.19 -3.74
CA LYS A 99 -20.84 -1.19 -4.68
C LYS A 99 -19.97 0.05 -4.54
N SER A 100 -19.35 0.47 -5.65
CA SER A 100 -18.88 1.85 -5.76
C SER A 100 -20.10 2.72 -5.52
N VAL A 101 -20.17 3.35 -4.36
CA VAL A 101 -21.25 4.29 -4.04
C VAL A 101 -21.05 5.47 -4.99
N ASN A 102 -22.10 5.76 -5.76
CA ASN A 102 -22.19 6.95 -6.59
C ASN A 102 -21.80 8.16 -5.74
N THR A 103 -20.86 8.94 -6.26
CA THR A 103 -20.39 10.21 -5.70
C THR A 103 -21.57 11.17 -5.64
N GLN A 104 -22.31 11.16 -4.53
CA GLN A 104 -23.14 12.26 -4.11
C GLN A 104 -22.32 13.10 -3.15
N LYS A 105 -22.27 14.40 -3.45
CA LYS A 105 -21.81 15.45 -2.54
C LYS A 105 -22.58 15.31 -1.23
N GLY A 106 -21.94 14.72 -0.24
CA GLY A 106 -22.39 14.60 1.13
C GLY A 106 -21.18 14.81 2.01
N ASP A 107 -21.34 15.69 2.98
CA ASP A 107 -20.45 16.12 4.06
C ASP A 107 -19.04 15.49 4.09
N GLU A 108 -18.07 16.35 3.74
CA GLU A 108 -16.63 16.10 3.58
C GLU A 108 -15.86 15.39 4.73
N PRO A 109 -16.28 15.38 6.01
CA PRO A 109 -15.50 14.79 7.11
C PRO A 109 -15.50 13.24 7.14
N ALA A 110 -16.68 12.62 7.15
CA ALA A 110 -16.81 11.15 7.29
C ALA A 110 -16.26 10.40 6.05
N PHE A 111 -16.33 11.02 4.88
CA PHE A 111 -15.82 10.48 3.63
C PHE A 111 -14.29 10.31 3.63
N MET A 112 -13.57 11.19 4.33
CA MET A 112 -12.09 11.16 4.34
C MET A 112 -11.56 9.93 5.09
N LEU A 113 -12.07 9.68 6.29
CA LEU A 113 -11.61 8.55 7.11
C LEU A 113 -11.93 7.22 6.42
N GLU A 114 -13.14 7.08 5.88
CA GLU A 114 -13.53 5.88 5.12
C GLU A 114 -12.62 5.67 3.89
N ALA A 115 -12.26 6.74 3.17
CA ALA A 115 -11.35 6.66 2.04
C ALA A 115 -9.93 6.22 2.46
N LEU A 116 -9.43 6.72 3.60
CA LEU A 116 -8.12 6.37 4.15
C LEU A 116 -8.06 4.92 4.62
N GLU A 117 -9.10 4.46 5.32
CA GLU A 117 -9.26 3.07 5.74
C GLU A 117 -9.35 2.12 4.54
N ASN A 118 -10.16 2.46 3.53
CA ASN A 118 -10.25 1.69 2.30
C ASN A 118 -8.92 1.63 1.56
N CYS A 119 -8.17 2.72 1.52
CA CYS A 119 -6.83 2.75 0.91
C CYS A 119 -5.82 1.91 1.70
N ALA A 120 -5.87 1.95 3.05
CA ALA A 120 -5.03 1.13 3.90
C ALA A 120 -5.32 -0.36 3.65
N ALA A 121 -6.60 -0.76 3.69
CA ALA A 121 -7.03 -2.12 3.42
C ALA A 121 -6.64 -2.57 2.00
N ALA A 122 -6.80 -1.70 1.00
CA ALA A 122 -6.36 -1.93 -0.37
C ALA A 122 -4.83 -2.09 -0.48
N ASN A 123 -4.06 -1.72 0.54
CA ASN A 123 -2.62 -1.93 0.63
C ASN A 123 -2.22 -3.02 1.64
N GLN A 124 -3.18 -3.79 2.18
CA GLN A 124 -2.95 -4.79 3.25
C GLN A 124 -2.31 -4.17 4.50
N LEU A 125 -2.80 -2.99 4.84
CA LEU A 125 -2.47 -2.25 6.05
C LEU A 125 -3.79 -1.98 6.79
N ASN A 126 -3.70 -1.76 8.09
CA ASN A 126 -4.82 -1.37 8.92
C ASN A 126 -4.58 0.00 9.52
N LEU A 127 -5.63 0.80 9.61
CA LEU A 127 -5.59 2.09 10.28
C LEU A 127 -6.27 1.92 11.64
N HIS A 128 -5.51 2.05 12.72
CA HIS A 128 -6.00 1.91 14.09
C HIS A 128 -6.11 3.27 14.73
N HIS A 129 -7.27 3.62 15.27
CA HIS A 129 -7.42 4.82 16.07
C HIS A 129 -6.60 4.69 17.37
N ILE A 130 -5.82 5.72 17.69
CA ILE A 130 -4.93 5.77 18.84
C ILE A 130 -5.40 6.86 19.78
N HIS A 131 -5.58 6.52 21.06
CA HIS A 131 -5.92 7.53 22.05
C HIS A 131 -4.71 8.42 22.34
N PRO A 132 -4.86 9.74 22.54
CA PRO A 132 -3.73 10.65 22.79
C PRO A 132 -2.84 10.25 23.98
N THR A 133 -3.37 9.55 24.97
CA THR A 133 -2.60 9.05 26.12
C THR A 133 -1.62 7.94 25.76
N GLU A 134 -1.76 7.31 24.59
CA GLU A 134 -0.86 6.27 24.08
C GLU A 134 0.36 6.83 23.34
N LEU A 135 0.46 8.17 23.22
CA LEU A 135 1.52 8.91 22.50
C LEU A 135 2.44 9.73 23.43
N PRO A 136 3.04 9.17 24.49
CA PRO A 136 3.77 9.95 25.49
C PRO A 136 5.05 10.64 24.95
N ASP A 137 5.67 10.10 23.89
CA ASP A 137 6.98 10.54 23.39
C ASP A 137 6.92 11.21 22.00
N VAL A 138 5.73 11.48 21.46
CA VAL A 138 5.58 12.07 20.12
C VAL A 138 5.46 13.59 20.22
N VAL A 139 6.49 14.30 19.74
CA VAL A 139 6.44 15.76 19.62
C VAL A 139 5.61 16.12 18.39
N ILE A 140 4.39 16.61 18.62
CA ILE A 140 3.49 17.06 17.56
C ILE A 140 3.90 18.48 17.16
N PRO A 141 4.26 18.73 15.87
CA PRO A 141 4.56 20.07 15.42
C PRO A 141 3.29 20.94 15.41
N SER A 142 3.39 22.17 15.93
CA SER A 142 2.27 23.13 15.95
C SER A 142 1.71 23.42 14.55
N PRO A 143 0.40 23.71 14.41
CA PRO A 143 -0.56 24.02 15.48
C PRO A 143 -1.08 22.78 16.23
N ASP A 144 -1.04 22.89 17.56
CA ASP A 144 -1.04 21.76 18.50
C ASP A 144 -2.43 21.33 19.01
N LYS A 145 -3.54 21.68 18.32
CA LYS A 145 -4.88 21.40 18.86
C LYS A 145 -5.89 20.91 17.82
N LYS A 146 -6.44 19.73 18.15
CA LYS A 146 -7.55 19.00 17.55
C LYS A 146 -7.20 18.09 16.37
N PHE A 147 -6.45 17.03 16.65
CA PHE A 147 -6.21 15.92 15.72
C PHE A 147 -6.62 14.60 16.36
N SER A 148 -7.38 13.78 15.63
CA SER A 148 -7.54 12.37 15.94
C SER A 148 -6.35 11.61 15.37
N TRP A 149 -5.72 10.79 16.21
CA TRP A 149 -4.50 10.08 15.86
C TRP A 149 -4.79 8.65 15.42
N PHE A 150 -4.07 8.22 14.40
CA PHE A 150 -4.18 6.88 13.86
C PHE A 150 -2.81 6.27 13.62
N ALA A 151 -2.66 4.99 13.93
CA ALA A 151 -1.51 4.18 13.59
C ALA A 151 -1.79 3.36 12.34
N LEU A 152 -0.99 3.57 11.30
CA LEU A 152 -0.97 2.70 10.13
C LEU A 152 -0.12 1.47 10.45
N CYS A 153 -0.76 0.31 10.48
CA CYS A 153 -0.18 -0.94 10.91
C CYS A 153 -0.14 -1.94 9.76
N ALA A 154 0.83 -2.85 9.80
CA ALA A 154 0.86 -4.01 8.94
C ALA A 154 0.37 -5.24 9.69
N ASP A 155 -0.41 -6.09 9.03
CA ASP A 155 -1.02 -7.25 9.70
C ASP A 155 -0.01 -8.37 9.97
N HIS A 156 1.14 -8.29 9.32
CA HIS A 156 2.19 -9.30 9.35
C HIS A 156 3.52 -8.65 8.97
N ASP A 157 4.60 -9.29 9.42
CA ASP A 157 5.97 -8.92 9.06
C ASP A 157 6.21 -9.31 7.60
N ASN A 158 6.08 -8.35 6.69
CA ASN A 158 6.16 -8.54 5.24
C ASN A 158 7.24 -7.62 4.67
N PRO A 159 8.20 -8.13 3.86
CA PRO A 159 9.26 -7.32 3.29
C PRO A 159 8.75 -6.20 2.35
N PHE A 160 7.50 -6.27 1.88
CA PHE A 160 6.87 -5.24 1.05
C PHE A 160 5.95 -4.30 1.84
N THR A 161 5.88 -4.44 3.17
CA THR A 161 5.14 -3.52 4.02
C THR A 161 5.58 -2.08 3.74
N TRP A 162 6.88 -1.82 3.67
CA TRP A 162 7.38 -0.48 3.37
C TRP A 162 6.99 0.06 1.99
N LEU A 163 6.90 -0.81 0.98
CA LEU A 163 6.40 -0.42 -0.35
C LEU A 163 4.91 -0.04 -0.30
N ARG A 164 4.12 -0.82 0.43
CA ARG A 164 2.67 -0.59 0.63
C ARG A 164 2.41 0.69 1.43
N VAL A 165 3.22 0.93 2.47
CA VAL A 165 3.24 2.16 3.25
C VAL A 165 3.60 3.35 2.35
N GLY A 166 4.59 3.19 1.46
CA GLY A 166 4.94 4.19 0.44
C GLY A 166 3.77 4.55 -0.46
N TYR A 167 3.08 3.57 -1.05
CA TYR A 167 1.90 3.83 -1.89
C TYR A 167 0.75 4.50 -1.14
N TRP A 168 0.53 4.10 0.11
CA TRP A 168 -0.48 4.73 0.96
C TRP A 168 -0.12 6.19 1.26
N LYS A 169 1.16 6.47 1.54
CA LYS A 169 1.67 7.83 1.75
C LYS A 169 1.54 8.70 0.50
N GLU A 170 1.85 8.18 -0.68
CA GLU A 170 1.64 8.89 -1.95
C GLU A 170 0.17 9.25 -2.16
N TYR A 171 -0.75 8.35 -1.85
CA TYR A 171 -2.18 8.63 -1.90
C TYR A 171 -2.57 9.78 -0.95
N LEU A 172 -2.05 9.77 0.29
CA LEU A 172 -2.34 10.79 1.28
C LEU A 172 -1.77 12.16 0.90
N GLN A 173 -0.56 12.20 0.33
CA GLN A 173 0.03 13.43 -0.22
C GLN A 173 -0.82 14.01 -1.35
N ASN A 174 -1.30 13.16 -2.26
CA ASN A 174 -2.19 13.59 -3.33
C ASN A 174 -3.55 14.12 -2.83
N LEU A 175 -4.05 13.60 -1.70
CA LEU A 175 -5.25 14.12 -1.05
C LEU A 175 -4.98 15.49 -0.42
N GLU A 176 -3.87 15.63 0.29
CA GLU A 176 -3.45 16.89 0.92
C GLU A 176 -3.24 18.00 -0.13
N ASP A 177 -2.54 17.70 -1.23
CA ASP A 177 -2.30 18.67 -2.31
C ASP A 177 -3.59 19.17 -2.96
N LYS A 178 -4.61 18.32 -3.03
CA LYS A 178 -5.90 18.64 -3.66
C LYS A 178 -6.86 19.35 -2.72
N ASN A 179 -6.90 18.91 -1.46
CA ASN A 179 -7.98 19.27 -0.53
C ASN A 179 -7.49 20.16 0.62
N LYS A 180 -6.17 20.36 0.78
CA LYS A 180 -5.54 21.14 1.86
C LYS A 180 -6.08 20.77 3.24
N THR A 181 -6.15 19.46 3.47
CA THR A 181 -6.80 18.84 4.62
C THR A 181 -6.06 19.04 5.93
N GLY A 182 -4.81 19.52 5.91
CA GLY A 182 -4.01 19.74 7.10
C GLY A 182 -3.52 18.44 7.75
N LEU A 183 -3.41 17.35 7.00
CA LEU A 183 -2.98 16.05 7.50
C LEU A 183 -1.51 16.08 7.96
N ILE A 184 -1.24 15.43 9.08
CA ILE A 184 0.11 15.31 9.63
C ILE A 184 0.57 13.86 9.56
N ILE A 185 1.72 13.61 8.94
CA ILE A 185 2.37 12.29 8.97
C ILE A 185 3.58 12.38 9.88
N VAL A 186 3.59 11.57 10.93
CA VAL A 186 4.74 11.40 11.82
C VAL A 186 5.40 10.06 11.48
N SER A 187 6.64 10.13 10.97
CA SER A 187 7.52 8.98 10.77
C SER A 187 8.65 8.98 11.80
N ASP A 188 9.37 7.87 11.92
CA ASP A 188 10.49 7.72 12.89
C ASP A 188 11.53 8.86 12.81
N SER A 189 11.72 9.44 11.62
CA SER A 189 12.60 10.58 11.38
C SER A 189 12.18 11.90 12.07
N VAL A 190 10.95 11.96 12.59
CA VAL A 190 10.36 13.14 13.24
C VAL A 190 10.34 12.97 14.77
N ILE A 191 10.66 11.77 15.28
CA ILE A 191 10.58 11.42 16.70
C ILE A 191 11.97 11.49 17.33
N CYS A 192 12.11 12.20 18.45
CA CYS A 192 13.41 12.48 19.11
C CYS A 192 14.22 11.22 19.48
N ASN A 193 13.61 10.03 19.53
CA ASN A 193 14.23 8.77 19.90
C ASN A 193 14.27 7.72 18.77
N ASN A 194 13.95 8.08 17.52
CA ASN A 194 13.93 7.19 16.34
C ASN A 194 13.09 5.91 16.52
N ARG A 195 12.15 5.90 17.46
CA ARG A 195 11.22 4.79 17.69
C ARG A 195 9.86 5.35 18.04
N LEU A 196 8.89 5.01 17.21
CA LEU A 196 7.49 5.23 17.48
C LEU A 196 7.03 4.22 18.56
N ILE A 197 7.05 4.65 19.82
CA ILE A 197 6.63 3.83 20.96
C ILE A 197 5.19 4.19 21.31
N LEU A 198 4.25 3.32 20.96
CA LEU A 198 2.89 3.37 21.48
C LEU A 198 2.81 2.58 22.79
N ASN A 199 2.19 3.18 23.80
CA ASN A 199 1.92 2.52 25.08
C ASN A 199 0.43 2.15 25.13
N GLY A 200 0.05 1.01 24.53
CA GLY A 200 -1.35 0.59 24.61
C GLY A 200 -1.82 -0.41 23.56
N SER A 201 -2.89 -0.02 22.88
CA SER A 201 -3.86 -0.85 22.15
C SER A 201 -3.33 -1.52 20.88
N VAL A 202 -2.16 -1.12 20.41
CA VAL A 202 -1.53 -1.60 19.18
C VAL A 202 -0.11 -2.08 19.47
N ASN A 203 0.24 -3.26 18.97
CA ASN A 203 1.58 -3.80 19.10
C ASN A 203 2.57 -3.02 18.22
N ASN A 204 3.52 -2.32 18.86
CA ASN A 204 4.57 -1.52 18.22
C ASN A 204 5.33 -2.23 17.09
N LYS A 205 5.45 -3.56 17.14
CA LYS A 205 6.14 -4.34 16.09
C LYS A 205 5.52 -4.15 14.69
N TYR A 206 4.24 -3.78 14.64
CA TYR A 206 3.47 -3.70 13.41
C TYR A 206 3.15 -2.28 12.96
N VAL A 207 3.43 -1.28 13.79
CA VAL A 207 3.20 0.13 13.48
C VAL A 207 4.23 0.60 12.46
N GLN A 208 3.76 1.24 11.39
CA GLN A 208 4.60 1.73 10.28
C GLN A 208 4.66 3.26 10.25
N LEU A 209 3.53 3.94 10.53
CA LEU A 209 3.41 5.40 10.56
C LEU A 209 2.36 5.82 11.58
N LEU A 210 2.50 7.03 12.11
CA LEU A 210 1.42 7.76 12.77
C LEU A 210 0.86 8.83 11.85
N ILE A 211 -0.46 8.98 11.85
CA ILE A 211 -1.17 9.99 11.10
C ILE A 211 -2.07 10.78 12.05
N GLY A 212 -1.94 12.09 12.03
CA GLY A 212 -2.87 13.03 12.63
C GLY A 212 -3.86 13.48 11.55
N ILE A 213 -5.14 13.28 11.80
CA ILE A 213 -6.24 13.84 11.00
C ILE A 213 -6.93 14.93 11.82
N PRO A 214 -7.11 16.16 11.33
CA PRO A 214 -7.77 17.19 12.12
C PRO A 214 -9.20 16.78 12.52
N GLU A 215 -9.62 17.06 13.76
CA GLU A 215 -10.95 16.67 14.26
C GLU A 215 -12.11 17.34 13.50
N HIS A 216 -11.87 18.54 12.94
CA HIS A 216 -12.86 19.21 12.08
C HIS A 216 -13.05 18.50 10.74
N SER A 217 -12.14 17.60 10.38
CA SER A 217 -12.25 16.66 9.26
C SER A 217 -12.88 15.33 9.68
N ILE A 218 -13.35 15.17 10.93
CA ILE A 218 -13.90 13.91 11.46
C ILE A 218 -15.32 14.08 12.06
N ALA A 219 -15.71 15.24 12.60
CA ALA A 219 -17.09 15.49 13.06
C ALA A 219 -18.01 15.73 11.85
N ASP A 220 -19.17 15.09 11.66
CA ASP A 220 -20.29 14.89 12.61
C ASP A 220 -20.70 13.41 12.85
N ASN A 221 -20.83 13.04 14.14
CA ASN A 221 -21.75 12.01 14.66
C ASN A 221 -22.22 12.45 16.05
#